data_AF-A0A0M9XV13-F1
#
_entry.id   AF-A0A0M9XV13-F1
#
_cell.length_a   1.000
_cell.length_b   1.000
_cell.length_c   1.000
_cell.angle_alpha   90.00
_cell.angle_beta   90.00
_cell.angle_gamma   90.00
#
_symmetry.space_group_name_H-M   'P 1'
#
loop_
_entity.id
_entity.type
_entity.pdbx_description
1 polymer ?
#
loop_
_entity_poly.entity_id
_entity_poly.type
_entity_poly.pdbx_seq_one_letter_code
_entity_poly.pdbx_strand_id
1 'polypeptide(L)'
;MRTYAYRVLGPTWGVAIDLTADSASVAAPPCSARQVSDRVWLDTTPVLDHPPTDRSGLRLTPDEAGWLRHGLGLAAEAIEAARLPDRHTLVTVHRVLFAEADFQAAALAAAIIEWSQEEFSIPPVAFGTSFDRAANHFVFTWQSHHRPQGAEVRRMRPARDLLGRSLPDE
;
A
#
# COMPACT_ATOMS: atom_id res chain seq x y z
N MET A 1 5.21 -12.79 -5.60
CA MET A 1 3.86 -12.25 -5.28
C MET A 1 3.53 -12.53 -3.83
N ARG A 2 3.25 -11.49 -3.06
CA ARG A 2 2.99 -11.52 -1.62
C ARG A 2 1.76 -10.69 -1.29
N THR A 3 0.98 -11.12 -0.31
CA THR A 3 -0.11 -10.32 0.27
C THR A 3 0.37 -9.68 1.56
N TYR A 4 0.19 -8.36 1.66
CA TYR A 4 0.39 -7.60 2.89
C TYR A 4 -0.95 -7.15 3.46
N ALA A 5 -1.11 -7.28 4.77
CA ALA A 5 -2.35 -6.97 5.46
C ALA A 5 -2.19 -5.74 6.37
N TYR A 6 -2.59 -4.57 5.85
CA TYR A 6 -2.62 -3.33 6.61
C TYR A 6 -3.86 -3.31 7.51
N ARG A 7 -3.66 -3.17 8.82
CA ARG A 7 -4.76 -3.05 9.81
C ARG A 7 -4.48 -1.94 10.81
N VAL A 8 -5.40 -0.99 10.90
CA VAL A 8 -5.38 0.05 11.94
C VAL A 8 -6.74 0.15 12.58
N LEU A 9 -6.78 0.17 13.91
CA LEU A 9 -7.99 0.29 14.70
C LEU A 9 -8.00 1.65 15.41
N GLY A 10 -9.04 2.43 15.15
CA GLY A 10 -9.36 3.65 15.85
C GLY A 10 -10.36 3.41 16.99
N PRO A 11 -10.82 4.46 17.66
CA PRO A 11 -11.75 4.35 18.79
C PRO A 11 -13.14 3.79 18.40
N THR A 12 -13.61 4.05 17.19
CA THR A 12 -14.97 3.72 16.75
C THR A 12 -15.00 2.64 15.66
N TRP A 13 -14.00 2.58 14.80
CA TRP A 13 -13.90 1.65 13.68
C TRP A 13 -12.43 1.52 13.23
N GLY A 14 -12.13 0.68 12.24
CA GLY A 14 -10.76 0.46 11.75
C GLY A 14 -10.66 0.28 10.25
N VAL A 15 -9.49 0.57 9.68
CA VAL A 15 -9.20 0.31 8.26
C VAL A 15 -8.53 -1.05 8.13
N ALA A 16 -9.01 -1.84 7.17
CA ALA A 16 -8.42 -3.10 6.77
C ALA A 16 -8.21 -3.14 5.26
N ILE A 17 -6.95 -3.29 4.83
CA ILE A 17 -6.57 -3.45 3.43
C ILE A 17 -5.68 -4.69 3.30
N ASP A 18 -6.01 -5.56 2.36
CA ASP A 18 -5.07 -6.55 1.84
C ASP A 18 -4.59 -6.13 0.47
N LEU A 19 -3.27 -5.99 0.34
CA LEU A 19 -2.60 -5.62 -0.89
C LEU A 19 -1.79 -6.83 -1.37
N THR A 20 -2.18 -7.43 -2.49
CA THR A 20 -1.37 -8.45 -3.16
C THR A 20 -0.57 -7.80 -4.27
N ALA A 21 0.76 -7.83 -4.15
CA ALA A 21 1.67 -7.26 -5.13
C ALA A 21 2.92 -8.14 -5.32
N ASP A 22 3.69 -7.86 -6.37
CA ASP A 22 5.00 -8.44 -6.59
C ASP A 22 5.99 -7.40 -7.12
N SER A 23 7.28 -7.72 -7.03
CA SER A 23 8.36 -6.91 -7.58
C SER A 23 9.18 -7.69 -8.62
N ALA A 24 9.65 -7.00 -9.64
CA ALA A 24 10.53 -7.56 -10.66
C ALA A 24 11.64 -6.55 -11.04
N SER A 25 12.86 -7.06 -11.26
CA SER A 25 13.95 -6.29 -11.83
C SER A 25 13.96 -6.41 -13.35
N VAL A 26 13.60 -5.34 -14.05
CA VAL A 26 13.43 -5.31 -15.51
C VAL A 26 14.45 -4.39 -16.18
N ALA A 27 14.83 -4.74 -17.41
CA ALA A 27 15.72 -3.90 -18.22
C ALA A 27 15.00 -2.67 -18.78
N ALA A 28 13.72 -2.83 -19.13
CA ALA A 28 12.85 -1.75 -19.59
C ALA A 28 11.44 -1.94 -18.98
N PRO A 29 10.84 -0.90 -18.40
CA PRO A 29 9.47 -0.95 -17.90
C PRO A 29 8.45 -1.12 -19.03
N PRO A 30 7.32 -1.81 -18.81
CA PRO A 30 6.25 -1.90 -19.79
C PRO A 30 5.55 -0.54 -19.97
N CYS A 31 4.95 -0.31 -21.14
CA CYS A 31 4.26 0.95 -21.46
C CYS A 31 3.04 1.22 -20.57
N SER A 32 2.46 0.17 -19.97
CA SER A 32 1.36 0.27 -19.01
C SER A 32 1.79 0.78 -17.64
N ALA A 33 3.07 0.59 -17.28
CA ALA A 33 3.57 1.01 -15.99
C ALA A 33 3.78 2.52 -15.95
N ARG A 34 3.46 3.12 -14.80
CA ARG A 34 3.67 4.53 -14.54
C ARG A 34 4.96 4.72 -13.76
N GLN A 35 5.77 5.68 -14.20
CA GLN A 35 6.97 6.05 -13.49
C GLN A 35 6.63 6.64 -12.11
N VAL A 36 7.33 6.17 -11.08
CA VAL A 36 7.23 6.69 -9.70
C VAL A 36 8.48 7.51 -9.35
N SER A 37 9.66 7.01 -9.72
CA SER A 37 10.95 7.68 -9.62
C SER A 37 11.84 7.28 -10.81
N ASP A 38 13.12 7.66 -10.80
CA ASP A 38 14.06 7.34 -11.88
C ASP A 38 14.10 5.83 -12.20
N ARG A 39 14.13 4.98 -11.18
CA ARG A 39 14.23 3.52 -11.36
C ARG A 39 13.06 2.73 -10.78
N VAL A 40 12.04 3.35 -10.21
CA VAL A 40 10.85 2.66 -9.68
C VAL A 40 9.62 2.94 -10.55
N TRP A 41 8.92 1.87 -10.91
CA TRP A 41 7.76 1.88 -11.77
C TRP A 41 6.61 1.10 -11.11
N LEU A 42 5.39 1.56 -11.33
CA LEU A 42 4.18 0.97 -10.78
C LEU A 42 3.22 0.56 -11.89
N ASP A 43 2.87 -0.71 -11.93
CA ASP A 43 1.77 -1.22 -12.75
C ASP A 43 0.54 -1.49 -11.87
N THR A 44 -0.53 -0.72 -12.10
CA THR A 44 -1.85 -0.89 -11.47
C THR A 44 -2.91 -1.35 -12.46
N THR A 45 -2.53 -1.74 -13.68
CA THR A 45 -3.47 -2.25 -14.70
C THR A 45 -4.35 -3.38 -14.14
N PRO A 46 -3.83 -4.38 -13.41
CA PRO A 46 -4.66 -5.48 -12.89
C PRO A 46 -5.81 -5.00 -11.98
N VAL A 47 -5.55 -4.00 -11.13
CA VAL A 47 -6.57 -3.47 -10.19
C VAL A 47 -7.46 -2.41 -10.83
N LEU A 48 -7.02 -1.72 -11.88
CA LEU A 48 -7.84 -0.76 -12.63
C LEU A 48 -8.82 -1.47 -13.58
N ASP A 49 -8.42 -2.62 -14.13
CA ASP A 49 -9.23 -3.41 -15.07
C ASP A 49 -9.88 -4.64 -14.39
N HIS A 50 -9.83 -4.71 -13.06
CA HIS A 50 -10.35 -5.85 -12.30
C HIS A 50 -11.84 -6.13 -12.63
N PRO A 51 -12.21 -7.36 -13.04
CA PRO A 51 -13.57 -7.67 -13.45
C PRO A 51 -14.57 -7.51 -12.30
N PRO A 52 -15.73 -6.85 -12.52
CA PRO A 52 -16.74 -6.66 -11.45
C PRO A 52 -17.37 -7.98 -10.98
N THR A 53 -17.26 -9.05 -11.76
CA THR A 53 -17.75 -10.38 -11.39
C THR A 53 -16.75 -11.18 -10.55
N ASP A 54 -15.47 -10.79 -10.54
CA ASP A 54 -14.45 -11.47 -9.74
C ASP A 54 -14.43 -10.87 -8.33
N ARG A 55 -14.89 -11.66 -7.35
CA ARG A 55 -14.90 -11.26 -5.93
C ARG A 55 -13.57 -11.51 -5.23
N SER A 56 -12.56 -11.99 -5.96
CA SER A 56 -11.25 -12.23 -5.39
C SER A 56 -10.54 -10.93 -5.03
N GLY A 57 -10.91 -9.79 -5.64
CA GLY A 57 -10.34 -8.46 -5.44
C GLY A 57 -11.37 -7.35 -5.71
N LEU A 58 -10.94 -6.10 -5.58
CA LEU A 58 -11.74 -4.91 -5.89
C LEU A 58 -11.09 -4.12 -7.04
N ARG A 59 -11.96 -3.53 -7.86
CA ARG A 59 -11.56 -2.58 -8.90
C ARG A 59 -11.30 -1.22 -8.27
N LEU A 60 -10.10 -0.68 -8.49
CA LEU A 60 -9.74 0.67 -8.08
C LEU A 60 -10.11 1.69 -9.15
N THR A 61 -10.42 2.90 -8.69
CA THR A 61 -10.45 4.11 -9.52
C THR A 61 -9.04 4.63 -9.78
N PRO A 62 -8.85 5.48 -10.81
CA PRO A 62 -7.56 6.14 -11.05
C PRO A 62 -7.06 6.97 -9.86
N ASP A 63 -7.97 7.59 -9.09
CA ASP A 63 -7.62 8.41 -7.93
C ASP A 63 -7.15 7.54 -6.76
N GLU A 64 -7.79 6.39 -6.53
CA GLU A 64 -7.34 5.38 -5.55
C GLU A 64 -5.98 4.78 -5.93
N ALA A 65 -5.77 4.45 -7.21
CA ALA A 65 -4.46 4.03 -7.70
C ALA A 65 -3.40 5.13 -7.56
N GLY A 66 -3.82 6.41 -7.57
CA GLY A 66 -2.97 7.56 -7.25
C GLY A 66 -2.35 7.48 -5.85
N TRP A 67 -3.07 6.94 -4.87
CA TRP A 67 -2.55 6.73 -3.52
C TRP A 67 -1.51 5.61 -3.45
N LEU A 68 -1.66 4.54 -4.23
CA LEU A 68 -0.62 3.52 -4.37
C LEU A 68 0.67 4.12 -4.93
N ARG A 69 0.55 4.95 -5.98
CA ARG A 69 1.69 5.67 -6.55
C ARG A 69 2.34 6.62 -5.54
N HIS A 70 1.53 7.34 -4.76
CA HIS A 70 2.04 8.25 -3.73
C HIS A 70 2.83 7.50 -2.65
N GLY A 71 2.26 6.42 -2.11
CA GLY A 71 2.94 5.61 -1.09
C GLY A 71 4.23 5.00 -1.60
N LEU A 72 4.23 4.42 -2.80
CA LEU A 72 5.44 3.88 -3.40
C LEU A 72 6.50 4.97 -3.65
N GLY A 73 6.07 6.19 -4.00
CA GLY A 73 6.96 7.34 -4.15
C GLY A 73 7.71 7.70 -2.87
N LEU A 74 7.07 7.55 -1.70
CA LEU A 74 7.71 7.77 -0.40
C LEU A 74 8.76 6.69 -0.06
N ALA A 75 8.61 5.48 -0.62
CA ALA A 75 9.57 4.38 -0.45
C ALA A 75 10.64 4.31 -1.56
N ALA A 76 10.46 5.07 -2.65
CA ALA A 76 11.22 4.88 -3.89
C ALA A 76 12.73 5.04 -3.70
N GLU A 77 13.18 6.08 -2.97
CA GLU A 77 14.61 6.31 -2.71
C GLU A 77 15.27 5.11 -2.00
N ALA A 78 14.60 4.57 -0.98
CA ALA A 78 15.11 3.43 -0.23
C ALA A 78 15.10 2.15 -1.09
N ILE A 79 14.07 1.94 -1.92
CA ILE A 79 14.01 0.82 -2.89
C ILE A 79 15.19 0.90 -3.86
N GLU A 80 15.44 2.09 -4.39
CA GLU A 80 16.53 2.35 -5.33
C GLU A 80 17.93 2.14 -4.73
N ALA A 81 18.10 2.47 -3.44
CA ALA A 81 19.33 2.23 -2.70
C ALA A 81 19.55 0.73 -2.40
N ALA A 82 18.48 -0.04 -2.25
CA ALA A 82 18.52 -1.48 -1.96
C ALA A 82 18.64 -2.37 -3.22
N ARG A 83 18.75 -1.78 -4.41
CA ARG A 83 18.77 -2.50 -5.69
C ARG A 83 19.95 -2.11 -6.56
N LEU A 84 20.29 -2.99 -7.51
CA LEU A 84 21.41 -2.78 -8.42
C LEU A 84 21.19 -1.53 -9.30
N PRO A 85 22.27 -0.76 -9.59
CA PRO A 85 22.18 0.51 -10.31
C PRO A 85 21.51 0.40 -11.69
N ASP A 86 21.74 -0.69 -12.41
CA ASP A 86 21.44 -0.79 -13.86
C ASP A 86 20.09 -1.45 -14.20
N ARG A 87 19.18 -1.59 -13.23
CA ARG A 87 17.86 -2.18 -13.47
C ARG A 87 16.74 -1.32 -12.90
N HIS A 88 15.61 -1.32 -13.60
CA HIS A 88 14.37 -0.75 -13.08
C HIS A 88 13.68 -1.76 -12.17
N THR A 89 13.09 -1.26 -11.10
CA THR A 89 12.20 -2.01 -10.23
C THR A 89 10.77 -1.76 -10.70
N LEU A 90 10.10 -2.80 -11.17
CA LEU A 90 8.67 -2.79 -11.44
C LEU A 90 7.94 -3.39 -10.25
N VAL A 91 7.00 -2.64 -9.70
CA VAL A 91 6.01 -3.12 -8.72
C VAL A 91 4.69 -3.30 -9.42
N THR A 92 4.10 -4.49 -9.36
CA THR A 92 2.76 -4.74 -9.90
C THR A 92 1.79 -5.00 -8.76
N VAL A 93 0.71 -4.23 -8.71
CA VAL A 93 -0.39 -4.47 -7.76
C VAL A 93 -1.43 -5.32 -8.45
N HIS A 94 -1.50 -6.59 -8.05
CA HIS A 94 -2.37 -7.60 -8.65
C HIS A 94 -3.78 -7.55 -8.11
N ARG A 95 -3.92 -7.26 -6.82
CA ARG A 95 -5.21 -7.27 -6.13
C ARG A 95 -5.19 -6.38 -4.91
N VAL A 96 -6.33 -5.74 -4.66
CA VAL A 96 -6.65 -5.07 -3.40
C VAL A 96 -7.98 -5.58 -2.86
N LEU A 97 -8.08 -5.75 -1.55
CA LEU A 97 -9.33 -6.00 -0.83
C LEU A 97 -9.42 -5.05 0.36
N PHE A 98 -10.61 -4.53 0.62
CA PHE A 98 -10.92 -3.74 1.81
C PHE A 98 -12.42 -3.81 2.13
N ALA A 99 -12.79 -3.50 3.36
CA ALA A 99 -14.19 -3.30 3.72
C ALA A 99 -14.66 -1.94 3.19
N GLU A 100 -15.54 -1.93 2.18
CA GLU A 100 -15.98 -0.70 1.50
C GLU A 100 -16.57 0.36 2.46
N ALA A 101 -17.29 -0.08 3.49
CA ALA A 101 -17.89 0.83 4.48
C ALA A 101 -16.86 1.60 5.33
N ASP A 102 -15.67 1.03 5.50
CA ASP A 102 -14.58 1.55 6.33
C ASP A 102 -13.37 1.97 5.48
N PHE A 103 -13.55 2.11 4.17
CA PHE A 103 -12.45 2.38 3.25
C PHE A 103 -12.03 3.84 3.25
N GLN A 104 -10.71 4.07 3.32
CA GLN A 104 -10.10 5.37 3.04
C GLN A 104 -8.96 5.19 2.05
N ALA A 105 -9.06 5.86 0.90
CA ALA A 105 -8.10 5.72 -0.19
C ALA A 105 -6.66 6.02 0.25
N ALA A 106 -6.47 6.97 1.17
CA ALA A 106 -5.17 7.29 1.76
C ALA A 106 -4.47 6.08 2.42
N ALA A 107 -5.23 5.13 2.94
CA ALA A 107 -4.67 3.93 3.55
C ALA A 107 -4.02 2.98 2.53
N LEU A 108 -4.33 3.11 1.23
CA LEU A 108 -3.61 2.38 0.17
C LEU A 108 -2.14 2.78 0.11
N ALA A 109 -1.84 4.06 0.33
CA ALA A 109 -0.45 4.55 0.39
C ALA A 109 0.30 3.91 1.58
N ALA A 110 -0.34 3.86 2.75
CA ALA A 110 0.25 3.20 3.92
C ALA A 110 0.46 1.69 3.70
N ALA A 111 -0.49 1.01 3.06
CA ALA A 111 -0.38 -0.41 2.74
C ALA A 111 0.78 -0.72 1.78
N ILE A 112 0.96 0.05 0.71
CA ILE A 112 2.06 -0.18 -0.24
C ILE A 112 3.42 0.23 0.32
N ILE A 113 3.49 1.23 1.20
CA ILE A 113 4.72 1.59 1.93
C ILE A 113 5.20 0.40 2.76
N GLU A 114 4.35 -0.14 3.62
CA GLU A 114 4.72 -1.25 4.50
C GLU A 114 4.97 -2.55 3.72
N TRP A 115 4.18 -2.83 2.67
CA TRP A 115 4.50 -3.94 1.74
C TRP A 115 5.90 -3.77 1.12
N SER A 116 6.27 -2.55 0.73
CA SER A 116 7.60 -2.27 0.15
C SER A 116 8.72 -2.45 1.18
N GLN A 117 8.48 -2.10 2.45
CA GLN A 117 9.45 -2.32 3.52
C GLN A 117 9.80 -3.80 3.67
N GLU A 118 8.78 -4.66 3.63
CA GLU A 118 8.97 -6.10 3.71
C GLU A 118 9.58 -6.70 2.44
N GLU A 119 9.05 -6.36 1.27
CA GLU A 119 9.50 -6.92 -0.03
C GLU A 119 10.96 -6.56 -0.35
N PHE A 120 11.37 -5.33 0.00
CA PHE A 120 12.70 -4.83 -0.33
C PHE A 120 13.67 -4.87 0.85
N SER A 121 13.20 -5.27 2.05
CA SER A 121 13.99 -5.24 3.30
C SER A 121 14.61 -3.86 3.56
N ILE A 122 13.85 -2.80 3.26
CA ILE A 122 14.30 -1.40 3.44
C ILE A 122 13.96 -0.88 4.85
N PRO A 123 14.66 0.16 5.33
CA PRO A 123 14.32 0.80 6.59
C PRO A 123 12.87 1.30 6.61
N PRO A 124 12.23 1.38 7.80
CA PRO A 124 10.90 1.94 7.92
C PRO A 124 10.83 3.37 7.36
N VAL A 125 9.96 3.56 6.38
CA VAL A 125 9.56 4.87 5.85
C VAL A 125 8.60 5.49 6.84
N ALA A 126 8.97 6.63 7.40
CA ALA A 126 8.19 7.29 8.43
C ALA A 126 6.90 7.91 7.85
N PHE A 127 5.76 7.41 8.30
CA PHE A 127 4.47 8.08 8.19
C PHE A 127 3.70 7.87 9.50
N GLY A 128 2.86 8.84 9.85
CA GLY A 128 2.03 8.77 11.04
C GLY A 128 0.57 8.55 10.70
N THR A 129 -0.13 7.76 11.50
CA THR A 129 -1.59 7.59 11.42
C THR A 129 -2.20 8.01 12.75
N SER A 130 -3.22 8.85 12.73
CA SER A 130 -4.05 9.19 13.89
C SER A 130 -5.53 9.10 13.53
N PHE A 131 -6.38 9.17 14.55
CA PHE A 131 -7.83 9.25 14.35
C PHE A 131 -8.35 10.63 14.74
N ASP A 132 -8.95 11.33 13.78
CA ASP A 132 -9.72 12.55 14.03
C ASP A 132 -11.14 12.16 14.47
N ARG A 133 -11.45 12.39 15.75
CA ARG A 133 -12.79 12.11 16.30
C ARG A 133 -13.85 13.08 15.81
N ALA A 134 -13.49 14.33 15.53
CA ALA A 134 -14.46 15.35 15.11
C ALA A 134 -14.97 15.04 13.71
N ALA A 135 -14.07 14.62 12.83
CA ALA A 135 -14.40 14.25 11.46
C ALA A 135 -14.58 12.74 11.24
N ASN A 136 -14.47 11.94 12.30
CA ASN A 136 -14.62 10.47 12.34
C ASN A 136 -13.81 9.74 11.24
N HIS A 137 -12.56 10.16 11.02
CA HIS A 137 -11.68 9.61 9.97
C HIS A 137 -10.23 9.41 10.43
N PHE A 138 -9.45 8.63 9.67
CA PHE A 138 -8.02 8.49 9.90
C PHE A 138 -7.25 9.59 9.18
N VAL A 139 -6.33 10.22 9.88
CA VAL A 139 -5.43 11.23 9.33
C VAL A 139 -4.08 10.58 9.10
N PHE A 140 -3.59 10.67 7.86
CA PHE A 140 -2.28 10.18 7.48
C PHE A 140 -1.32 11.36 7.29
N THR A 141 -0.18 11.28 7.96
CA THR A 141 0.88 12.29 7.92
C THR A 141 2.10 11.70 7.23
N TRP A 142 2.39 12.19 6.04
CA TRP A 142 3.44 11.65 5.16
C TRP A 142 4.82 12.30 5.37
N GLN A 143 4.93 13.21 6.34
CA GLN A 143 6.18 13.89 6.69
C GLN A 143 6.71 13.37 8.03
N SER A 144 7.94 12.88 8.03
CA SER A 144 8.64 12.25 9.16
C SER A 144 8.72 13.10 10.43
N HIS A 145 8.51 14.41 10.33
CA HIS A 145 8.72 15.36 11.44
C HIS A 145 7.42 15.87 12.08
N HIS A 146 6.25 15.56 11.52
CA HIS A 146 5.00 16.03 12.09
C HIS A 146 4.37 14.92 12.96
N ARG A 147 4.26 15.17 14.27
CA ARG A 147 3.48 14.27 15.13
C ARG A 147 2.03 14.29 14.65
N PRO A 148 1.38 13.14 14.46
CA PRO A 148 -0.03 13.09 14.11
C PRO A 148 -0.85 13.86 15.15
N GLN A 149 -1.67 14.81 14.71
CA GLN A 149 -2.68 15.41 15.57
C GLN A 149 -3.89 14.47 15.56
N GLY A 150 -4.33 13.99 16.73
CA GLY A 150 -5.48 13.09 16.84
C GLY A 150 -5.28 12.01 17.90
N ALA A 151 -6.30 11.18 18.08
CA ALA A 151 -6.22 10.05 18.99
C ALA A 151 -5.22 9.01 18.46
N GLU A 152 -4.49 8.38 19.38
CA GLU A 152 -3.61 7.26 19.06
C GLU A 152 -4.43 6.10 18.49
N VAL A 153 -3.88 5.46 17.48
CA VAL A 153 -4.49 4.33 16.77
C VAL A 153 -3.67 3.09 17.01
N ARG A 154 -4.34 1.93 17.03
CA ARG A 154 -3.67 0.65 17.27
C ARG A 154 -3.38 -0.04 15.94
N ARG A 155 -2.10 -0.31 15.66
CA ARG A 155 -1.70 -1.22 14.58
C ARG A 155 -2.03 -2.66 14.98
N MET A 156 -2.62 -3.43 14.06
CA MET A 156 -2.89 -4.85 14.29
C MET A 156 -2.13 -5.70 13.29
N ARG A 157 -1.67 -6.87 13.73
CA ARG A 157 -1.15 -7.93 12.85
C ARG A 157 -2.19 -9.03 12.78
N PRO A 158 -2.93 -9.17 11.67
CA PRO A 158 -3.93 -10.21 11.55
C PRO A 158 -3.26 -11.55 11.23
N ALA A 159 -3.81 -12.65 11.73
CA ALA A 159 -3.38 -14.00 11.35
C ALA A 159 -3.94 -14.45 9.98
N ARG A 160 -4.96 -13.74 9.47
CA ARG A 160 -5.67 -14.07 8.24
C ARG A 160 -5.96 -12.83 7.41
N ASP A 161 -6.01 -13.01 6.09
CA ASP A 161 -6.50 -12.01 5.14
C ASP A 161 -8.05 -11.88 5.22
N LEU A 162 -8.61 -10.93 4.49
CA LEU A 162 -10.04 -10.63 4.39
C LEU A 162 -10.82 -11.74 3.66
N LEU A 163 -10.14 -12.65 2.95
CA LEU A 163 -10.73 -13.88 2.42
C LEU A 163 -10.63 -15.06 3.41
N GLY A 164 -10.11 -14.83 4.62
CA GLY A 164 -9.96 -15.84 5.66
C GLY A 164 -8.77 -16.79 5.47
N ARG A 165 -7.86 -16.51 4.54
CA ARG A 165 -6.65 -17.31 4.28
C ARG A 165 -5.57 -16.93 5.28
N SER A 166 -4.78 -17.90 5.73
CA SER A 166 -3.64 -17.63 6.60
C SER A 166 -2.62 -16.74 5.89
N LEU A 167 -2.15 -15.72 6.60
CA LEU A 167 -0.99 -14.96 6.15
C LEU A 167 0.27 -15.73 6.57
N PRO A 168 1.35 -15.74 5.76
CA PRO A 168 2.59 -16.37 6.15
C PRO A 168 3.11 -15.72 7.44
N ASP A 169 3.49 -16.54 8.42
CA ASP A 169 4.28 -16.08 9.56
C ASP A 169 5.66 -15.67 9.01
N GLU A 170 6.05 -14.40 9.24
CA GLU A 170 7.37 -13.88 8.89
C GLU A 170 8.50 -14.48 9.72
#